data_AF-A0A849WDR0-F1
#
_entry.id   AF-A0A849WDR0-F1
#
_cell.length_a   1.000
_cell.length_b   1.000
_cell.length_c   1.000
_cell.angle_alpha   90.00
_cell.angle_beta   90.00
_cell.angle_gamma   90.00
#
_symmetry.space_group_name_H-M   'P 1'
#
loop_
_entity.id
_entity.type
_entity.pdbx_description
1 polymer ?
#
loop_
_entity_poly.entity_id
_entity_poly.type
_entity_poly.pdbx_seq_one_letter_code
_entity_poly.pdbx_strand_id
1 'polypeptide(L)'
;MVEIGSDKEITYTVLLCVDYDEKVLRRYNELLKLCEIQGGASFDNLYITKRNLRITKDRFIQYNLILGLGGQDAFDIANRVYRDGGEIAVAFFDLKFSKSDMMPLIQSVKNIFPALICAVAIHPDSTSNITRPAELFSSPSEWVYFMSDYRPEQMEQLIAHLISSFVLHREKEVALAKNEATREGLRQILDASPELLKKQNEQELGQLILKKLRILTGATNTYLLTLDAKTKQLHYLSGTGEFPNESAFQVELLKRKTFLEGVLEENKITRLKDRIFVPLWVQDRAVGILFLDREHMLTKGTELMEVFAHHVAFALENQRIQIELEQKQAWEHELSLASRIQESLLPKSFPEIAGLDVYGLTKSAKEIGGDYFDVLGSEKNFYMCIGDVSGKGVPAGLIMSELRSFVRSFAISYTSPKEVLIQSAKLLLQDITGSGKFVSMLLLRWDGKRLYYSSAGHEHIIHYRMAKKTCEIYRSGGVVLGVDFRNFSRVLKEKQLDWDPGDVIFLFTDGATEAKNNKGEMFTLERVKALVEKYYQMPARQMLESILKEIMNFVGDAEQHDDITLLGIKYFGKLKTTMTNIKMAPEEPKEIKKNLEKIKEEVPDPFNMF
;
A
#
# COMPACT_ATOMS: atom_id res chain seq x y z
N MET A 1 24.17 -7.65 44.71
CA MET A 1 23.83 -6.31 45.24
C MET A 1 24.65 -5.31 44.46
N VAL A 2 24.02 -4.50 43.62
CA VAL A 2 24.71 -3.41 42.90
C VAL A 2 24.51 -2.15 43.72
N GLU A 3 25.61 -1.50 44.11
CA GLU A 3 25.59 -0.22 44.81
C GLU A 3 24.87 0.84 43.97
N ILE A 4 23.82 1.41 44.56
CA ILE A 4 23.12 2.59 44.04
C ILE A 4 24.04 3.79 44.32
N GLY A 5 24.88 4.13 43.36
CA GLY A 5 25.86 5.21 43.50
C GLY A 5 26.63 5.50 42.22
N SER A 6 25.98 6.17 41.26
CA SER A 6 26.54 7.07 40.22
C SER A 6 25.56 7.15 39.04
N ASP A 7 25.33 8.35 38.50
CA ASP A 7 24.59 8.63 37.26
C ASP A 7 25.25 7.95 36.04
N LYS A 8 25.18 6.62 35.96
CA LYS A 8 25.54 5.88 34.75
C LYS A 8 24.27 5.71 33.91
N GLU A 9 24.26 6.31 32.72
CA GLU A 9 23.24 6.05 31.69
C GLU A 9 23.12 4.53 31.44
N ILE A 10 21.99 3.94 31.82
CA ILE A 10 21.72 2.52 31.58
C ILE A 10 21.36 2.35 30.10
N THR A 11 22.11 1.51 29.38
CA THR A 11 21.79 1.11 28.01
C THR A 11 21.12 -0.26 28.01
N TYR A 12 19.89 -0.37 27.49
CA TYR A 12 19.13 -1.62 27.43
C TYR A 12 19.41 -2.40 26.14
N THR A 13 19.20 -3.72 26.10
CA THR A 13 19.34 -4.51 24.86
C THR A 13 17.98 -4.97 24.35
N VAL A 14 17.76 -4.83 23.05
CA VAL A 14 16.57 -5.30 22.33
C VAL A 14 17.00 -6.33 21.29
N LEU A 15 16.40 -7.51 21.34
CA LEU A 15 16.66 -8.59 20.38
C LEU A 15 15.52 -8.65 19.35
N LEU A 16 15.85 -8.63 18.07
CA LEU A 16 14.92 -8.83 16.97
C LEU A 16 15.16 -10.21 16.36
N CYS A 17 14.25 -11.16 16.61
CA CYS A 17 14.29 -12.51 16.06
C CYS A 17 13.41 -12.55 14.80
N VAL A 18 14.04 -12.60 13.62
CA VAL A 18 13.33 -12.46 12.34
C VAL A 18 13.68 -13.58 11.37
N ASP A 19 12.76 -13.93 10.49
CA ASP A 19 13.02 -14.96 9.47
C ASP A 19 13.91 -14.48 8.31
N TYR A 20 14.54 -15.45 7.65
CA TYR A 20 15.23 -15.28 6.35
C TYR A 20 14.24 -15.12 5.18
N ASP A 21 13.25 -14.23 5.31
CA ASP A 21 12.28 -13.91 4.27
C ASP A 21 12.60 -12.52 3.69
N GLU A 22 12.70 -12.40 2.37
CA GLU A 22 13.14 -11.17 1.71
C GLU A 22 12.24 -9.96 2.03
N LYS A 23 10.93 -10.16 2.22
CA LYS A 23 10.00 -9.09 2.60
C LYS A 23 10.17 -8.68 4.06
N VAL A 24 10.35 -9.65 4.96
CA VAL A 24 10.62 -9.42 6.38
C VAL A 24 11.95 -8.67 6.53
N LEU A 25 13.02 -9.16 5.89
CA LEU A 25 14.33 -8.53 5.92
C LEU A 25 14.33 -7.11 5.36
N ARG A 26 13.58 -6.81 4.29
CA ARG A 26 13.44 -5.42 3.80
C ARG A 26 12.82 -4.49 4.84
N ARG A 27 11.78 -4.93 5.54
CA ARG A 27 11.10 -4.14 6.58
C ARG A 27 12.04 -3.80 7.74
N TYR A 28 12.78 -4.78 8.25
CA TYR A 28 13.76 -4.56 9.31
C TYR A 28 15.00 -3.82 8.83
N ASN A 29 15.38 -3.93 7.55
CA ASN A 29 16.49 -3.17 6.98
C ASN A 29 16.18 -1.67 6.90
N GLU A 30 14.93 -1.28 6.63
CA GLU A 30 14.50 0.13 6.74
C GLU A 30 14.60 0.65 8.17
N LEU A 31 14.13 -0.13 9.16
CA LEU A 31 14.31 0.16 10.58
C LEU A 31 15.79 0.33 10.96
N LEU A 32 16.67 -0.53 10.43
CA LEU A 32 18.11 -0.47 10.65
C LEU A 32 18.79 0.71 9.91
N LYS A 33 18.20 1.22 8.82
CA LYS A 33 18.75 2.32 7.98
C LYS A 33 18.31 3.73 8.39
N LEU A 34 17.17 3.91 9.08
CA LEU A 34 16.66 5.19 9.62
C LEU A 34 17.51 5.81 10.75
N CYS A 35 18.83 5.68 10.66
CA CYS A 35 19.58 4.69 11.40
C CYS A 35 20.98 5.09 11.94
N GLU A 36 21.35 6.35 12.23
CA GLU A 36 22.78 6.83 12.24
C GLU A 36 23.81 5.78 12.69
N ILE A 37 24.66 5.35 11.73
CA ILE A 37 25.72 4.35 11.93
C ILE A 37 26.93 5.08 12.54
N GLN A 38 27.09 5.01 13.86
CA GLN A 38 28.38 5.31 14.47
C GLN A 38 29.19 4.01 14.56
N GLY A 39 30.14 3.86 13.63
CA GLY A 39 31.10 2.78 13.66
C GLY A 39 32.00 2.84 14.90
N GLY A 40 32.17 1.69 15.54
CA GLY A 40 33.17 1.44 16.57
C GLY A 40 33.58 -0.04 16.49
N ALA A 41 34.88 -0.29 16.46
CA ALA A 41 35.50 -1.54 15.99
C ALA A 41 35.15 -2.82 16.80
N SER A 42 35.18 -3.95 16.07
CA SER A 42 35.38 -5.33 16.52
C SER A 42 34.23 -6.02 17.29
N PHE A 43 33.22 -6.56 16.60
CA PHE A 43 32.46 -7.75 17.06
C PHE A 43 31.91 -8.56 15.86
N ASP A 44 32.27 -9.84 15.76
CA ASP A 44 32.01 -10.75 14.63
C ASP A 44 30.52 -10.94 14.27
N ASN A 45 30.04 -10.26 13.22
CA ASN A 45 28.76 -10.47 12.51
C ASN A 45 27.45 -10.25 13.30
N LEU A 46 27.44 -9.47 14.38
CA LEU A 46 26.21 -8.98 15.00
C LEU A 46 25.87 -7.56 14.50
N TYR A 47 24.65 -7.35 13.98
CA TYR A 47 24.13 -6.01 13.71
C TYR A 47 23.72 -5.36 15.04
N ILE A 48 24.66 -4.64 15.67
CA ILE A 48 24.39 -3.87 16.88
C ILE A 48 24.29 -2.41 16.49
N THR A 49 23.20 -1.73 16.87
CA THR A 49 23.20 -0.28 16.79
C THR A 49 22.59 0.39 18.02
N LYS A 50 23.28 1.43 18.50
CA LYS A 50 22.96 2.18 19.71
C LYS A 50 21.98 3.30 19.38
N ARG A 51 20.95 3.45 20.21
CA ARG A 51 19.85 4.41 20.04
C ARG A 51 19.60 5.19 21.30
N ASN A 52 19.14 6.43 21.12
CA ASN A 52 18.62 7.28 22.18
C ASN A 52 17.16 7.58 21.84
N LEU A 53 16.27 7.27 22.77
CA LEU A 53 14.83 7.42 22.59
C LEU A 53 14.28 8.31 23.69
N ARG A 54 13.54 9.33 23.28
CA ARG A 54 12.89 10.26 24.19
C ARG A 54 11.58 9.65 24.73
N ILE A 55 11.50 9.40 26.04
CA ILE A 55 10.22 8.99 26.67
C ILE A 55 9.40 10.23 27.06
N THR A 56 10.06 11.22 27.64
CA THR A 56 9.44 12.47 28.11
C THR A 56 10.34 13.66 27.76
N LYS A 57 9.89 14.88 28.07
CA LYS A 57 10.67 16.09 27.79
C LYS A 57 12.11 16.04 28.35
N ASP A 58 12.27 15.37 29.49
CA ASP A 58 13.51 15.35 30.30
C ASP A 58 14.10 13.93 30.50
N ARG A 59 13.50 12.85 29.94
CA ARG A 59 13.96 11.46 30.10
C ARG A 59 14.23 10.79 28.76
N PHE A 60 15.45 10.27 28.60
CA PHE A 60 15.89 9.48 27.45
C PHE A 60 16.25 8.06 27.89
N ILE A 61 15.94 7.08 27.04
CA ILE A 61 16.38 5.69 27.16
C ILE A 61 17.42 5.44 26.08
N GLN A 62 18.58 4.91 26.49
CA GLN A 62 19.54 4.37 25.54
C GLN A 62 19.27 2.88 25.34
N TYR A 63 19.30 2.38 24.11
CA TYR A 63 19.21 0.94 23.85
C TYR A 63 20.06 0.48 22.67
N ASN A 64 20.50 -0.78 22.72
CA ASN A 64 21.17 -1.49 21.66
C ASN A 64 20.16 -2.40 20.96
N LEU A 65 19.99 -2.23 19.66
CA LEU A 65 19.20 -3.13 18.84
C LEU A 65 20.12 -4.23 18.27
N ILE A 66 19.77 -5.49 18.47
CA ILE A 66 20.51 -6.65 17.97
C ILE A 66 19.58 -7.49 17.10
N LEU A 67 20.01 -7.77 15.86
CA LEU A 67 19.28 -8.64 14.94
C LEU A 67 19.76 -10.08 15.05
N GLY A 68 18.83 -11.02 15.24
CA GLY A 68 19.03 -12.46 15.13
C GLY A 68 18.22 -13.03 13.96
N LEU A 69 18.90 -13.66 13.01
CA LEU A 69 18.31 -14.21 11.80
C LEU A 69 17.95 -15.69 12.01
N GLY A 70 16.66 -15.94 12.23
CA GLY A 70 16.12 -17.25 12.57
C GLY A 70 16.25 -17.59 14.06
N GLY A 71 15.62 -18.69 14.47
CA GLY A 71 15.51 -19.04 15.88
C GLY A 71 16.83 -19.42 16.56
N GLN A 72 17.67 -20.22 15.89
CA GLN A 72 18.95 -20.66 16.45
C GLN A 72 19.92 -19.49 16.68
N ASP A 73 20.02 -18.59 15.71
CA ASP A 73 20.89 -17.41 15.79
C ASP A 73 20.46 -16.51 16.95
N ALA A 74 19.15 -16.22 17.08
CA ALA A 74 18.61 -15.47 18.20
C ALA A 74 18.95 -16.10 19.57
N PHE A 75 18.89 -17.42 19.69
CA PHE A 75 19.26 -18.13 20.92
C PHE A 75 20.77 -18.04 21.22
N ASP A 76 21.61 -18.17 20.21
CA ASP A 76 23.07 -18.06 20.36
C ASP A 76 23.50 -16.65 20.77
N ILE A 77 22.84 -15.63 20.22
CA ILE A 77 22.98 -14.23 20.61
C ILE A 77 22.57 -14.04 22.07
N ALA A 78 21.40 -14.54 22.48
CA ALA A 78 20.92 -14.44 23.85
C ALA A 78 21.90 -15.06 24.86
N ASN A 79 22.44 -16.25 24.57
CA ASN A 79 23.46 -16.91 25.40
C ASN A 79 24.77 -16.14 25.46
N ARG A 80 25.16 -15.44 24.39
CA ARG A 80 26.37 -14.62 24.38
C ARG A 80 26.18 -13.39 25.27
N VAL A 81 25.07 -12.65 25.09
CA VAL A 81 24.73 -11.50 25.94
C VAL A 81 24.72 -11.88 27.43
N TYR A 82 24.15 -13.04 27.77
CA TYR A 82 24.14 -13.53 29.16
C TYR A 82 25.54 -13.85 29.69
N ARG A 83 26.39 -14.51 28.89
CA ARG A 83 27.78 -14.83 29.27
C ARG A 83 28.63 -13.58 29.52
N ASP A 84 28.37 -12.52 28.76
CA ASP A 84 29.05 -11.23 28.89
C ASP A 84 28.48 -10.39 30.06
N GLY A 85 27.52 -10.92 30.83
CA GLY A 85 26.88 -10.24 31.95
C GLY A 85 25.88 -9.16 31.53
N GLY A 86 25.47 -9.14 30.26
CA GLY A 86 24.45 -8.25 29.73
C GLY A 86 23.03 -8.71 30.03
N GLU A 87 22.07 -7.86 29.69
CA GLU A 87 20.64 -8.14 29.85
C GLU A 87 19.86 -7.74 28.59
N ILE A 88 18.86 -8.55 28.24
CA ILE A 88 17.90 -8.26 27.17
C ILE A 88 16.59 -7.81 27.81
N ALA A 89 16.19 -6.58 27.51
CA ALA A 89 14.96 -5.97 28.00
C ALA A 89 13.72 -6.45 27.23
N VAL A 90 13.85 -6.52 25.90
CA VAL A 90 12.74 -6.86 25.00
C VAL A 90 13.24 -7.79 23.90
N ALA A 91 12.45 -8.81 23.56
CA ALA A 91 12.69 -9.66 22.40
C ALA A 91 11.45 -9.69 21.50
N PHE A 92 11.65 -9.38 20.21
CA PHE A 92 10.62 -9.48 19.18
C PHE A 92 10.76 -10.80 18.44
N PHE A 93 9.66 -11.52 18.26
CA PHE A 93 9.60 -12.80 17.57
C PHE A 93 8.69 -12.67 16.35
N ASP A 94 9.31 -12.55 15.18
CA ASP A 94 8.66 -12.38 13.87
C ASP A 94 9.13 -13.49 12.93
N LEU A 95 8.65 -14.70 13.21
CA LEU A 95 8.99 -15.94 12.50
C LEU A 95 7.71 -16.51 11.86
N LYS A 96 7.73 -16.76 10.55
CA LYS A 96 6.63 -17.30 9.72
C LYS A 96 6.49 -18.84 9.78
N PHE A 97 7.25 -19.56 10.60
CA PHE A 97 7.24 -21.05 10.62
C PHE A 97 6.27 -21.68 11.64
N SER A 98 5.96 -22.98 11.43
CA SER A 98 4.98 -23.78 12.16
C SER A 98 5.13 -23.75 13.69
N LYS A 99 4.00 -23.98 14.39
CA LYS A 99 3.82 -24.14 15.85
C LYS A 99 4.96 -24.81 16.64
N SER A 100 5.76 -25.68 16.00
CA SER A 100 6.79 -26.51 16.62
C SER A 100 8.04 -25.75 17.09
N ASP A 101 8.40 -24.61 16.47
CA ASP A 101 9.76 -24.04 16.64
C ASP A 101 9.78 -22.71 17.42
N MET A 102 8.72 -21.91 17.33
CA MET A 102 8.65 -20.59 17.98
C MET A 102 8.50 -20.68 19.50
N MET A 103 7.65 -21.58 20.00
CA MET A 103 7.36 -21.70 21.44
C MET A 103 8.57 -22.21 22.24
N PRO A 104 9.30 -23.26 21.79
CA PRO A 104 10.54 -23.67 22.46
C PRO A 104 11.61 -22.56 22.46
N LEU A 105 11.71 -21.77 21.38
CA LEU A 105 12.64 -20.65 21.31
C LEU A 105 12.31 -19.57 22.33
N ILE A 106 11.05 -19.11 22.36
CA ILE A 106 10.58 -18.10 23.32
C ILE A 106 10.88 -18.58 24.75
N GLN A 107 10.56 -19.84 25.06
CA GLN A 107 10.84 -20.42 26.38
C GLN A 107 12.33 -20.45 26.69
N SER A 108 13.16 -20.81 25.71
CA SER A 108 14.61 -20.92 25.89
C SER A 108 15.25 -19.57 26.15
N VAL A 109 14.86 -18.52 25.41
CA VAL A 109 15.35 -17.15 25.63
C VAL A 109 14.83 -16.59 26.97
N LYS A 110 13.57 -16.87 27.32
CA LYS A 110 12.96 -16.47 28.60
C LYS A 110 13.60 -17.16 29.82
N ASN A 111 14.05 -18.41 29.67
CA ASN A 111 14.78 -19.12 30.72
C ASN A 111 16.16 -18.47 31.00
N ILE A 112 16.80 -17.90 29.97
CA ILE A 112 18.05 -17.14 30.11
C ILE A 112 17.77 -15.78 30.76
N PHE A 113 16.71 -15.09 30.33
CA PHE A 113 16.31 -13.77 30.81
C PHE A 113 14.88 -13.78 31.37
N PRO A 114 14.68 -14.14 32.65
CA PRO A 114 13.33 -14.27 33.23
C PRO A 114 12.52 -12.97 33.23
N ALA A 115 13.17 -11.80 33.30
CA ALA A 115 12.50 -10.49 33.29
C ALA A 115 12.14 -9.97 31.88
N LEU A 116 12.58 -10.64 30.81
CA LEU A 116 12.39 -10.24 29.42
C LEU A 116 10.91 -10.06 29.05
N ILE A 117 10.57 -9.00 28.32
CA ILE A 117 9.26 -8.87 27.68
C ILE A 117 9.32 -9.41 26.24
N CYS A 118 8.40 -10.31 25.90
CA CYS A 118 8.35 -10.96 24.60
C CYS A 118 7.26 -10.35 23.71
N ALA A 119 7.63 -9.72 22.60
CA ALA A 119 6.71 -9.26 21.57
C ALA A 119 6.60 -10.32 20.46
N VAL A 120 5.38 -10.75 20.12
CA VAL A 120 5.15 -11.81 19.13
C VAL A 120 4.34 -11.26 17.95
N ALA A 121 4.85 -11.46 16.74
CA ALA A 121 4.22 -10.96 15.52
C ALA A 121 2.97 -11.79 15.13
N ILE A 122 1.94 -11.11 14.63
CA ILE A 122 0.75 -11.71 14.01
C ILE A 122 0.78 -11.40 12.51
N HIS A 123 0.74 -12.44 11.68
CA HIS A 123 0.68 -12.30 10.24
C HIS A 123 -0.77 -12.30 9.74
N PRO A 124 -1.23 -11.26 9.00
CA PRO A 124 -2.59 -11.19 8.46
C PRO A 124 -2.98 -12.40 7.60
N ASP A 125 -2.00 -12.98 6.90
CA ASP A 125 -2.19 -14.06 5.93
C ASP A 125 -2.19 -15.47 6.56
N SER A 126 -1.95 -15.61 7.88
CA SER A 126 -1.87 -16.92 8.52
C SER A 126 -3.26 -17.48 8.83
N THR A 127 -3.73 -18.42 8.03
CA THR A 127 -4.98 -19.20 8.28
C THR A 127 -4.85 -20.23 9.41
N SER A 128 -3.67 -20.35 10.01
CA SER A 128 -3.40 -21.29 11.10
C SER A 128 -3.75 -20.70 12.47
N ASN A 129 -4.48 -21.48 13.28
CA ASN A 129 -4.74 -21.24 14.71
C ASN A 129 -3.59 -20.46 15.40
N ILE A 130 -3.83 -19.18 15.71
CA ILE A 130 -2.94 -18.34 16.53
C ILE A 130 -2.67 -19.10 17.83
N THR A 131 -1.47 -19.68 17.95
CA THR A 131 -1.03 -20.30 19.21
C THR A 131 -0.95 -19.19 20.25
N ARG A 132 -1.53 -19.37 21.43
CA ARG A 132 -1.53 -18.38 22.49
C ARG A 132 -0.24 -18.54 23.31
N PRO A 133 0.73 -17.60 23.27
CA PRO A 133 1.87 -17.59 24.17
C PRO A 133 1.46 -17.50 25.64
N ALA A 134 0.20 -17.14 25.92
CA ALA A 134 -0.38 -17.07 27.25
C ALA A 134 -0.10 -18.31 28.14
N GLU A 135 0.11 -19.49 27.55
CA GLU A 135 0.44 -20.72 28.28
C GLU A 135 1.92 -20.82 28.72
N LEU A 136 2.83 -20.05 28.11
CA LEU A 136 4.27 -20.02 28.44
C LEU A 136 4.62 -19.00 29.53
N PHE A 137 3.77 -18.00 29.75
CA PHE A 137 4.09 -16.87 30.60
C PHE A 137 3.33 -16.91 31.92
N SER A 138 4.05 -16.62 33.00
CA SER A 138 3.49 -16.63 34.35
C SER A 138 2.58 -15.42 34.61
N SER A 139 2.74 -14.35 33.83
CA SER A 139 1.91 -13.14 33.85
C SER A 139 1.59 -12.65 32.43
N PRO A 140 0.38 -12.10 32.19
CA PRO A 140 0.03 -11.43 30.93
C PRO A 140 0.97 -10.27 30.56
N SER A 141 1.64 -9.66 31.55
CA SER A 141 2.55 -8.51 31.36
C SER A 141 3.90 -8.88 30.73
N GLU A 142 4.24 -10.18 30.66
CA GLU A 142 5.52 -10.66 30.12
C GLU A 142 5.52 -10.77 28.60
N TRP A 143 4.39 -10.52 27.93
CA TRP A 143 4.28 -10.67 26.49
C TRP A 143 3.22 -9.77 25.84
N VAL A 144 3.44 -9.42 24.57
CA VAL A 144 2.55 -8.57 23.75
C VAL A 144 2.45 -9.15 22.34
N TYR A 145 1.27 -9.08 21.71
CA TYR A 145 1.15 -9.29 20.28
C TYR A 145 1.28 -7.98 19.52
N PHE A 146 1.89 -8.03 18.34
CA PHE A 146 1.88 -6.92 17.40
C PHE A 146 1.61 -7.43 15.98
N MET A 147 0.99 -6.61 15.14
CA MET A 147 0.75 -6.95 13.75
C MET A 147 2.07 -6.87 12.97
N SER A 148 2.37 -7.88 12.17
CA SER A 148 3.65 -7.96 11.45
C SER A 148 3.80 -6.92 10.34
N ASP A 149 2.72 -6.35 9.81
CA ASP A 149 2.69 -5.37 8.71
C ASP A 149 2.87 -3.91 9.16
N TYR A 150 3.73 -3.69 10.15
CA TYR A 150 4.03 -2.39 10.72
C TYR A 150 5.01 -1.55 9.87
N ARG A 151 4.95 -0.23 10.03
CA ARG A 151 5.92 0.75 9.50
C ARG A 151 7.10 0.91 10.48
N PRO A 152 8.31 1.27 10.02
CA PRO A 152 9.47 1.42 10.90
C PRO A 152 9.22 2.33 12.11
N GLU A 153 8.50 3.44 11.95
CA GLU A 153 8.21 4.38 13.05
C GLU A 153 7.32 3.75 14.13
N GLN A 154 6.40 2.87 13.73
CA GLN A 154 5.53 2.13 14.67
C GLN A 154 6.32 1.12 15.47
N MET A 155 7.32 0.48 14.85
CA MET A 155 8.21 -0.44 15.53
C MET A 155 9.07 0.27 16.57
N GLU A 156 9.61 1.45 16.25
CA GLU A 156 10.35 2.25 17.22
C GLU A 156 9.48 2.65 18.41
N GLN A 157 8.22 3.02 18.17
CA GLN A 157 7.25 3.33 19.22
C GLN A 157 6.90 2.11 20.08
N LEU A 158 6.79 0.92 19.48
CA LEU A 158 6.58 -0.31 20.21
C LEU A 158 7.81 -0.71 21.03
N ILE A 159 9.01 -0.60 20.48
CA ILE A 159 10.28 -0.81 21.21
C ILE A 159 10.35 0.13 22.41
N ALA A 160 10.04 1.42 22.21
CA ALA A 160 9.98 2.42 23.26
C ALA A 160 9.07 2.05 24.43
N HIS A 161 7.84 1.66 24.09
CA HIS A 161 6.83 1.26 25.04
C HIS A 161 7.27 0.02 25.83
N LEU A 162 7.78 -1.00 25.15
CA LEU A 162 8.19 -2.25 25.78
C LEU A 162 9.44 -2.09 26.65
N ILE A 163 10.43 -1.29 26.25
CA ILE A 163 11.59 -1.01 27.12
C ILE A 163 11.10 -0.25 28.35
N SER A 164 10.24 0.77 28.20
CA SER A 164 9.69 1.51 29.33
C SER A 164 8.99 0.56 30.31
N SER A 165 8.12 -0.33 29.81
CA SER A 165 7.47 -1.39 30.58
C SER A 165 8.48 -2.29 31.31
N PHE A 166 9.57 -2.69 30.63
CA PHE A 166 10.64 -3.49 31.22
C PHE A 166 11.38 -2.75 32.36
N VAL A 167 11.74 -1.48 32.16
CA VAL A 167 12.38 -0.65 33.19
C VAL A 167 11.51 -0.60 34.43
N LEU A 168 10.20 -0.41 34.25
CA LEU A 168 9.22 -0.41 35.34
C LEU A 168 9.10 -1.75 36.05
N HIS A 169 9.17 -2.86 35.32
CA HIS A 169 9.22 -4.18 35.91
C HIS A 169 10.48 -4.37 36.77
N ARG A 170 11.65 -3.89 36.32
CA ARG A 170 12.88 -3.93 37.14
C ARG A 170 12.84 -2.98 38.33
N GLU A 171 12.37 -1.75 38.13
CA GLU A 171 12.16 -0.79 39.22
C GLU A 171 11.17 -1.35 40.24
N LYS A 172 10.14 -2.09 39.80
CA LYS A 172 9.22 -2.85 40.66
C LYS A 172 9.95 -3.93 41.46
N GLU A 173 10.84 -4.72 40.85
CA GLU A 173 11.66 -5.72 41.57
C GLU A 173 12.59 -5.10 42.61
N VAL A 174 13.09 -3.89 42.36
CA VAL A 174 13.92 -3.13 43.31
C VAL A 174 13.07 -2.43 44.39
N ALA A 175 11.91 -1.88 44.02
CA ALA A 175 10.94 -1.24 44.92
C ALA A 175 10.14 -2.24 45.77
N LEU A 176 10.08 -3.51 45.34
CA LEU A 176 9.61 -4.68 46.08
C LEU A 176 10.36 -4.86 47.42
N ALA A 177 11.51 -4.19 47.62
CA ALA A 177 12.22 -4.12 48.88
C ALA A 177 11.80 -2.94 49.81
N LYS A 178 10.93 -2.00 49.36
CA LYS A 178 10.67 -0.74 50.09
C LYS A 178 9.22 -0.31 50.29
N ASN A 179 8.20 -0.68 49.48
CA ASN A 179 6.81 -0.22 49.69
C ASN A 179 5.69 -1.06 49.00
N GLU A 180 4.64 -1.45 49.73
CA GLU A 180 3.58 -2.37 49.27
C GLU A 180 2.49 -1.72 48.39
N ALA A 181 2.15 -0.45 48.62
CA ALA A 181 1.14 0.27 47.83
C ALA A 181 1.63 0.62 46.41
N THR A 182 2.90 0.99 46.25
CA THR A 182 3.55 1.24 44.95
C THR A 182 3.64 -0.03 44.12
N ARG A 183 3.89 -1.18 44.77
CA ARG A 183 3.96 -2.51 44.18
C ARG A 183 2.63 -2.96 43.58
N GLU A 184 1.52 -2.73 44.28
CA GLU A 184 0.18 -3.07 43.78
C GLU A 184 -0.24 -2.18 42.60
N GLY A 185 0.02 -0.87 42.67
CA GLY A 185 -0.25 0.04 41.56
C GLY A 185 0.55 -0.29 40.29
N LEU A 186 1.85 -0.60 40.42
CA LEU A 186 2.71 -0.95 39.28
C LEU A 186 2.24 -2.25 38.61
N ARG A 187 1.84 -3.25 39.41
CA ARG A 187 1.26 -4.49 38.91
C ARG A 187 0.00 -4.24 38.08
N GLN A 188 -0.90 -3.40 38.56
CA GLN A 188 -2.16 -3.10 37.86
C GLN A 188 -1.96 -2.36 36.54
N ILE A 189 -0.96 -1.47 36.44
CA ILE A 189 -0.59 -0.82 35.16
C ILE A 189 -0.05 -1.85 34.18
N LEU A 190 0.91 -2.67 34.63
CA LEU A 190 1.62 -3.62 33.78
C LEU A 190 0.68 -4.72 33.26
N ASP A 191 -0.25 -5.18 34.10
CA ASP A 191 -1.31 -6.12 33.69
C ASP A 191 -2.33 -5.48 32.73
N ALA A 192 -2.46 -4.15 32.70
CA ALA A 192 -3.39 -3.45 31.81
C ALA A 192 -2.86 -3.29 30.38
N SER A 193 -1.56 -3.03 30.19
CA SER A 193 -0.96 -2.73 28.87
C SER A 193 -1.28 -3.76 27.77
N PRO A 194 -1.13 -5.07 28.01
CA PRO A 194 -1.47 -6.10 27.02
C PRO A 194 -2.98 -6.18 26.73
N GLU A 195 -3.84 -5.85 27.70
CA GLU A 195 -5.29 -5.83 27.50
C GLU A 195 -5.72 -4.61 26.67
N LEU A 196 -5.09 -3.45 26.90
CA LEU A 196 -5.34 -2.23 26.14
C LEU A 196 -4.98 -2.42 24.66
N LEU A 197 -3.83 -3.04 24.38
CA LEU A 197 -3.37 -3.29 23.01
C LEU A 197 -4.23 -4.30 22.22
N LYS A 198 -5.03 -5.12 22.91
CA LYS A 198 -5.92 -6.11 22.27
C LYS A 198 -7.27 -5.53 21.84
N LYS A 199 -7.61 -4.30 22.26
CA LYS A 199 -8.91 -3.70 21.95
C LYS A 199 -8.89 -3.00 20.60
N GLN A 200 -9.74 -3.47 19.69
CA GLN A 200 -9.91 -2.91 18.35
C GLN A 200 -10.97 -1.80 18.30
N ASN A 201 -11.90 -1.77 19.26
CA ASN A 201 -12.97 -0.78 19.31
C ASN A 201 -12.60 0.40 20.25
N GLU A 202 -12.69 1.63 19.74
CA GLU A 202 -12.32 2.86 20.46
C GLU A 202 -13.12 3.08 21.73
N GLN A 203 -14.43 2.82 21.71
CA GLN A 203 -15.28 2.97 22.88
C GLN A 203 -14.97 1.91 23.94
N GLU A 204 -14.74 0.66 23.54
CA GLU A 204 -14.33 -0.40 24.47
C GLU A 204 -12.96 -0.12 25.08
N LEU A 205 -12.01 0.36 24.27
CA LEU A 205 -10.69 0.77 24.73
C LEU A 205 -10.82 1.90 25.75
N GLY A 206 -11.59 2.94 25.44
CA GLY A 206 -11.85 4.05 26.36
C GLY A 206 -12.46 3.61 27.69
N GLN A 207 -13.46 2.73 27.67
CA GLN A 207 -14.07 2.17 28.89
C GLN A 207 -13.07 1.34 29.71
N LEU A 208 -12.23 0.54 29.04
CA LEU A 208 -11.20 -0.26 29.71
C LEU A 208 -10.14 0.63 30.35
N ILE A 209 -9.68 1.68 29.65
CA ILE A 209 -8.75 2.68 30.16
C ILE A 209 -9.30 3.30 31.44
N LEU A 210 -10.54 3.80 31.41
CA LEU A 210 -11.14 4.45 32.58
C LEU A 210 -11.37 3.46 33.73
N LYS A 211 -11.79 2.23 33.43
CA LYS A 211 -11.92 1.16 34.44
C LYS A 211 -10.58 0.92 35.14
N LYS A 212 -9.48 0.76 34.39
CA LYS A 212 -8.15 0.53 34.95
C LYS A 212 -7.66 1.76 35.72
N LEU A 213 -7.87 2.96 35.18
CA LEU A 213 -7.51 4.22 35.83
C LEU A 213 -8.18 4.37 37.20
N ARG A 214 -9.47 4.04 37.31
CA ARG A 214 -10.21 4.08 38.58
C ARG A 214 -9.72 3.07 39.59
N ILE A 215 -9.39 1.85 39.15
CA ILE A 215 -8.78 0.84 40.03
C ILE A 215 -7.44 1.34 40.57
N LEU A 216 -6.65 2.01 39.71
CA LEU A 216 -5.32 2.51 40.06
C LEU A 216 -5.35 3.71 41.02
N THR A 217 -6.31 4.61 40.84
CA THR A 217 -6.31 5.92 41.50
C THR A 217 -7.40 6.07 42.55
N GLY A 218 -8.39 5.18 42.58
CA GLY A 218 -9.59 5.33 43.40
C GLY A 218 -10.52 6.45 42.95
N ALA A 219 -10.25 7.09 41.80
CA ALA A 219 -11.02 8.22 41.30
C ALA A 219 -12.48 7.84 41.01
N THR A 220 -13.38 8.79 41.28
CA THR A 220 -14.82 8.63 41.04
C THR A 220 -15.18 9.20 39.68
N ASN A 221 -14.67 10.40 39.37
CA ASN A 221 -14.85 11.06 38.10
C ASN A 221 -13.61 10.91 37.25
N THR A 222 -13.72 10.19 36.13
CA THR A 222 -12.62 10.03 35.17
C THR A 222 -13.13 10.24 33.75
N TYR A 223 -12.38 11.00 32.94
CA TYR A 223 -12.72 11.27 31.54
C TYR A 223 -11.50 11.06 30.67
N LEU A 224 -11.72 10.55 29.46
CA LEU A 224 -10.72 10.40 28.43
C LEU A 224 -11.12 11.24 27.23
N LEU A 225 -10.25 12.17 26.87
CA LEU A 225 -10.37 13.02 25.69
C LEU A 225 -9.30 12.62 24.68
N THR A 226 -9.67 12.44 23.42
CA THR A 226 -8.74 12.18 22.31
C THR A 226 -8.59 13.42 21.44
N LEU A 227 -7.42 13.59 20.82
CA LEU A 227 -7.14 14.72 19.94
C LEU A 227 -7.26 14.27 18.48
N ASP A 228 -8.14 14.90 17.71
CA ASP A 228 -8.26 14.63 16.28
C ASP A 228 -6.99 15.07 15.54
N ALA A 229 -6.46 14.16 14.72
CA ALA A 229 -5.21 14.35 13.99
C ALA A 229 -5.24 15.55 13.03
N LYS A 230 -6.39 15.76 12.37
CA LYS A 230 -6.60 16.70 11.26
C LYS A 230 -7.07 18.06 11.78
N THR A 231 -8.05 18.07 12.68
CA THR A 231 -8.66 19.30 13.18
C THR A 231 -7.94 19.87 14.39
N LYS A 232 -7.11 19.06 15.06
CA LYS A 232 -6.45 19.39 16.35
C LYS A 232 -7.46 19.74 17.45
N GLN A 233 -8.69 19.25 17.36
CA GLN A 233 -9.71 19.44 18.38
C GLN A 233 -9.78 18.25 19.33
N LEU A 234 -10.06 18.53 20.60
CA LEU A 234 -10.31 17.50 21.60
C LEU A 234 -11.75 16.99 21.48
N HIS A 235 -11.89 15.67 21.46
CA HIS A 235 -13.15 14.95 21.43
C HIS A 235 -13.29 14.10 22.68
N TYR A 236 -14.51 14.02 23.20
CA TYR A 236 -14.81 13.11 24.30
C TYR A 236 -14.85 11.68 23.78
N LEU A 237 -14.06 10.79 24.37
CA LEU A 237 -14.10 9.37 24.03
C LEU A 237 -14.88 8.56 25.08
N SER A 238 -14.58 8.77 26.36
CA SER A 238 -15.23 8.01 27.44
C SER A 238 -15.21 8.79 28.75
N GLY A 239 -16.10 8.40 29.67
CA GLY A 239 -16.27 9.09 30.94
C GLY A 239 -17.03 8.28 31.97
N THR A 240 -16.75 8.57 33.24
CA THR A 240 -17.45 7.99 34.39
C THR A 240 -17.70 9.06 35.44
N GLY A 241 -18.78 8.90 36.21
CA GLY A 241 -19.12 9.79 37.31
C GLY A 241 -20.13 10.87 36.89
N GLU A 242 -19.83 12.13 37.20
CA GLU A 242 -20.70 13.30 37.01
C GLU A 242 -21.12 13.50 35.55
N PHE A 243 -20.25 13.15 34.59
CA PHE A 243 -20.51 13.32 33.15
C PHE A 243 -20.23 12.03 32.37
N PRO A 244 -21.10 11.00 32.43
CA PRO A 244 -20.81 9.69 31.85
C PRO A 244 -20.95 9.62 30.32
N ASN A 245 -21.45 10.69 29.68
CA ASN A 245 -21.63 10.75 28.23
C ASN A 245 -21.22 12.11 27.66
N GLU A 246 -20.97 12.12 26.34
CA GLU A 246 -20.50 13.28 25.60
C GLU A 246 -21.41 14.50 25.77
N SER A 247 -22.73 14.32 25.61
CA SER A 247 -23.72 15.39 25.73
C SER A 247 -23.66 16.11 27.07
N ALA A 248 -23.37 15.37 28.15
CA ALA A 248 -23.23 15.93 29.50
C ALA A 248 -21.88 16.65 29.69
N PHE A 249 -20.81 16.23 28.99
CA PHE A 249 -19.46 16.79 29.13
C PHE A 249 -19.15 17.96 28.17
N GLN A 250 -19.83 18.05 27.02
CA GLN A 250 -19.55 19.04 25.96
C GLN A 250 -19.59 20.50 26.46
N VAL A 251 -20.53 20.84 27.34
CA VAL A 251 -20.64 22.20 27.92
C VAL A 251 -19.44 22.54 28.83
N GLU A 252 -18.85 21.55 29.50
CA GLU A 252 -17.67 21.73 30.36
C GLU A 252 -16.38 21.75 29.54
N LEU A 253 -16.31 20.94 28.47
CA LEU A 253 -15.21 20.91 27.50
C LEU A 253 -15.03 22.28 26.82
N LEU A 254 -16.12 22.88 26.32
CA LEU A 254 -16.12 24.19 25.66
C LEU A 254 -15.64 25.32 26.58
N LYS A 255 -15.99 25.28 27.87
CA LYS A 255 -15.58 26.29 28.86
C LYS A 255 -14.08 26.27 29.17
N ARG A 256 -13.41 25.13 28.93
CA ARG A 256 -12.02 24.89 29.34
C ARG A 256 -11.07 24.62 28.19
N LYS A 257 -11.52 24.80 26.94
CA LYS A 257 -10.74 24.49 25.73
C LYS A 257 -9.32 25.06 25.77
N THR A 258 -9.16 26.36 25.97
CA THR A 258 -7.85 27.03 26.01
C THR A 258 -6.94 26.51 27.12
N PHE A 259 -7.52 26.13 28.27
CA PHE A 259 -6.75 25.53 29.36
C PHE A 259 -6.26 24.13 28.99
N LEU A 260 -7.12 23.30 28.40
CA LEU A 260 -6.78 21.94 27.97
C LEU A 260 -5.73 21.94 26.85
N GLU A 261 -5.81 22.90 25.92
CA GLU A 261 -4.79 23.12 24.90
C GLU A 261 -3.43 23.44 25.55
N GLY A 262 -3.40 24.34 26.55
CA GLY A 262 -2.18 24.61 27.32
C GLY A 262 -1.61 23.38 28.05
N VAL A 263 -2.46 22.50 28.59
CA VAL A 263 -2.02 21.24 29.21
C VAL A 263 -1.32 20.34 28.19
N LEU A 264 -1.82 20.27 26.96
CA LEU A 264 -1.15 19.53 25.90
C LEU A 264 0.18 20.17 25.54
N GLU A 265 0.20 21.47 25.24
CA GLU A 265 1.40 22.21 24.83
C GLU A 265 2.56 22.10 25.84
N GLU A 266 2.24 22.17 27.14
CA GLU A 266 3.24 22.05 28.19
C GLU A 266 3.76 20.61 28.37
N ASN A 267 2.97 19.61 27.95
CA ASN A 267 3.19 18.18 28.14
C ASN A 267 3.59 17.85 29.59
N LYS A 268 2.82 18.38 30.55
CA LYS A 268 2.99 18.15 31.98
C LYS A 268 1.67 17.80 32.65
N ILE A 269 1.75 16.96 33.68
CA ILE A 269 0.60 16.69 34.53
C ILE A 269 0.24 17.98 35.27
N THR A 270 -0.95 18.51 34.98
CA THR A 270 -1.43 19.78 35.53
C THR A 270 -2.49 19.52 36.57
N ARG A 271 -2.38 20.20 37.72
CA ARG A 271 -3.32 20.08 38.83
C ARG A 271 -4.07 21.39 39.01
N LEU A 272 -5.39 21.31 39.08
CA LEU A 272 -6.26 22.46 39.32
C LEU A 272 -7.27 22.11 40.40
N LYS A 273 -7.07 22.64 41.62
CA LYS A 273 -7.86 22.29 42.82
C LYS A 273 -7.86 20.77 43.07
N ASP A 274 -9.03 20.15 42.93
CA ASP A 274 -9.27 18.72 43.17
C ASP A 274 -9.34 17.91 41.87
N ARG A 275 -8.77 18.44 40.78
CA ARG A 275 -8.76 17.83 39.46
C ARG A 275 -7.33 17.70 38.94
N ILE A 276 -7.03 16.58 38.29
CA ILE A 276 -5.74 16.28 37.64
C ILE A 276 -6.00 16.09 36.14
N PHE A 277 -5.14 16.72 35.34
CA PHE A 277 -5.11 16.58 33.89
C PHE A 277 -3.78 15.96 33.50
N VAL A 278 -3.83 14.85 32.78
CA VAL A 278 -2.66 14.08 32.39
C VAL A 278 -2.61 14.04 30.87
N PRO A 279 -1.66 14.76 30.25
CA PRO A 279 -1.54 14.77 28.80
C PRO A 279 -1.05 13.40 28.31
N LEU A 280 -1.61 12.95 27.19
CA LEU A 280 -1.27 11.70 26.54
C LEU A 280 -0.43 12.02 25.31
N TRP A 281 0.82 11.58 25.32
CA TRP A 281 1.79 11.84 24.26
C TRP A 281 2.47 10.56 23.80
N VAL A 282 2.68 10.46 22.49
CA VAL A 282 3.54 9.46 21.86
C VAL A 282 4.59 10.23 21.06
N GLN A 283 5.87 10.10 21.46
CA GLN A 283 6.97 10.91 20.92
C GLN A 283 6.64 12.41 20.98
N ASP A 284 6.64 13.11 19.83
CA ASP A 284 6.34 14.54 19.72
C ASP A 284 4.87 14.83 19.35
N ARG A 285 3.98 13.85 19.52
CA ARG A 285 2.55 13.99 19.18
C ARG A 285 1.65 13.87 20.40
N ALA A 286 0.83 14.90 20.62
CA ALA A 286 -0.32 14.84 21.52
C ALA A 286 -1.41 13.91 20.94
N VAL A 287 -1.85 12.96 21.77
CA VAL A 287 -2.92 11.99 21.45
C VAL A 287 -4.21 12.32 22.21
N GLY A 288 -4.11 12.96 23.38
CA GLY A 288 -5.29 13.25 24.19
C GLY A 288 -4.99 13.71 25.61
N ILE A 289 -6.00 13.71 26.46
CA ILE A 289 -5.90 14.08 27.88
C ILE A 289 -6.72 13.10 28.71
N LEU A 290 -6.12 12.57 29.78
CA LEU A 290 -6.84 11.92 30.87
C LEU A 290 -7.19 12.95 31.94
N PHE A 291 -8.43 12.92 32.37
CA PHE A 291 -8.95 13.70 33.48
C PHE A 291 -9.30 12.76 34.63
N LEU A 292 -8.99 13.18 35.86
CA LEU A 292 -9.45 12.50 37.07
C LEU A 292 -9.61 13.46 38.25
N ASP A 293 -10.52 13.14 39.17
CA ASP A 293 -10.64 13.82 40.46
C ASP A 293 -9.67 13.25 41.51
N ARG A 294 -9.35 14.08 42.50
CA ARG A 294 -8.15 13.95 43.34
C ARG A 294 -8.37 13.21 44.66
N GLU A 295 -9.53 12.58 44.88
CA GLU A 295 -9.99 12.35 46.26
C GLU A 295 -9.01 11.53 47.12
N HIS A 296 -8.19 10.61 46.55
CA HIS A 296 -7.23 9.80 47.33
C HIS A 296 -5.89 9.49 46.61
N MET A 297 -5.24 10.48 45.98
CA MET A 297 -3.87 10.25 45.47
C MET A 297 -2.86 10.11 46.61
N LEU A 298 -2.44 8.88 46.91
CA LEU A 298 -1.21 8.59 47.68
C LEU A 298 -0.08 9.45 47.13
N THR A 299 0.53 10.25 47.99
CA THR A 299 1.43 11.38 47.70
C THR A 299 2.77 11.03 47.01
N LYS A 300 2.89 9.84 46.41
CA LYS A 300 4.04 9.37 45.61
C LYS A 300 3.62 8.76 44.24
N GLY A 301 2.47 9.16 43.68
CA GLY A 301 1.83 8.51 42.51
C GLY A 301 1.94 9.19 41.13
N THR A 302 2.74 10.24 40.95
CA THR A 302 2.90 10.89 39.62
C THR A 302 3.66 10.03 38.63
N GLU A 303 4.70 9.35 39.07
CA GLU A 303 5.51 8.45 38.23
C GLU A 303 4.66 7.31 37.66
N LEU A 304 3.83 6.66 38.47
CA LEU A 304 2.87 5.65 37.99
C LEU A 304 1.86 6.23 36.99
N MET A 305 1.41 7.47 37.21
CA MET A 305 0.42 8.10 36.32
C MET A 305 1.03 8.47 34.96
N GLU A 306 2.28 8.93 34.92
CA GLU A 306 3.00 9.20 33.67
C GLU A 306 3.18 7.93 32.85
N VAL A 307 3.47 6.81 33.52
CA VAL A 307 3.61 5.50 32.90
C VAL A 307 2.27 5.01 32.35
N PHE A 308 1.22 5.07 33.16
CA PHE A 308 -0.11 4.69 32.71
C PHE A 308 -0.54 5.56 31.52
N ALA A 309 -0.28 6.86 31.58
CA ALA A 309 -0.52 7.79 30.48
C ALA A 309 0.24 7.40 29.21
N HIS A 310 1.50 6.99 29.33
CA HIS A 310 2.27 6.51 28.18
C HIS A 310 1.65 5.24 27.56
N HIS A 311 1.24 4.28 28.38
CA HIS A 311 0.58 3.05 27.90
C HIS A 311 -0.76 3.32 27.24
N VAL A 312 -1.55 4.24 27.81
CA VAL A 312 -2.82 4.70 27.24
C VAL A 312 -2.61 5.43 25.92
N ALA A 313 -1.65 6.37 25.88
CA ALA A 313 -1.33 7.14 24.68
C ALA A 313 -0.91 6.21 23.53
N PHE A 314 -0.07 5.22 23.82
CA PHE A 314 0.38 4.22 22.85
C PHE A 314 -0.78 3.34 22.35
N ALA A 315 -1.65 2.85 23.24
CA ALA A 315 -2.80 2.04 22.84
C ALA A 315 -3.77 2.81 21.92
N LEU A 316 -4.05 4.08 22.24
CA LEU A 316 -4.90 4.94 21.42
C LEU A 316 -4.26 5.23 20.05
N GLU A 317 -2.97 5.53 19.99
CA GLU A 317 -2.27 5.80 18.73
C GLU A 317 -2.18 4.55 17.84
N ASN A 318 -1.90 3.37 18.41
CA ASN A 318 -1.92 2.11 17.66
C ASN A 318 -3.29 1.81 17.07
N GLN A 319 -4.36 2.02 17.84
CA GLN A 319 -5.71 1.79 17.35
C GLN A 319 -6.05 2.74 16.19
N ARG A 320 -5.67 4.02 16.30
CA ARG A 320 -5.85 5.01 15.22
C ARG A 320 -5.12 4.58 13.95
N ILE A 321 -3.87 4.16 14.10
CA ILE A 321 -3.01 3.68 13.02
C ILE A 321 -3.62 2.45 12.33
N GLN A 322 -4.14 1.50 13.11
CA GLN A 322 -4.75 0.28 12.60
C GLN A 322 -5.98 0.60 11.73
N ILE A 323 -6.85 1.50 12.20
CA ILE A 323 -8.03 1.96 11.45
C ILE A 323 -7.62 2.63 10.13
N GLU A 324 -6.60 3.50 10.15
CA GLU A 324 -6.09 4.14 8.92
C GLU A 324 -5.51 3.12 7.94
N LEU A 325 -4.84 2.08 8.43
CA LEU A 325 -4.29 1.01 7.60
C LEU A 325 -5.40 0.18 6.97
N GLU A 326 -6.40 -0.24 7.74
CA GLU A 326 -7.56 -1.00 7.25
C GLU A 326 -8.33 -0.22 6.19
N GLN A 327 -8.58 1.08 6.41
CA GLN A 327 -9.20 1.95 5.42
C GLN A 327 -8.36 2.04 4.14
N LYS A 328 -7.05 2.23 4.28
CA LYS A 328 -6.14 2.29 3.13
C LYS A 328 -6.14 0.98 2.33
N GLN A 329 -6.07 -0.16 3.01
CA GLN A 329 -6.11 -1.49 2.38
C GLN A 329 -7.44 -1.74 1.67
N ALA A 330 -8.57 -1.34 2.28
CA ALA A 330 -9.88 -1.43 1.64
C ALA A 330 -9.94 -0.57 0.36
N TRP A 331 -9.44 0.67 0.41
CA TRP A 331 -9.33 1.54 -0.76
C TRP A 331 -8.44 0.96 -1.86
N GLU A 332 -7.26 0.44 -1.53
CA GLU A 332 -6.35 -0.22 -2.48
C GLU A 332 -7.00 -1.46 -3.12
N HIS A 333 -7.78 -2.22 -2.34
CA HIS A 333 -8.53 -3.37 -2.85
C HIS A 333 -9.61 -2.95 -3.85
N GLU A 334 -10.40 -1.92 -3.54
CA GLU A 334 -11.41 -1.36 -4.45
C GLU A 334 -10.80 -0.82 -5.74
N LEU A 335 -9.66 -0.11 -5.65
CA LEU A 335 -8.92 0.40 -6.80
C LEU A 335 -8.38 -0.73 -7.68
N SER A 336 -7.83 -1.79 -7.08
CA SER A 336 -7.38 -2.98 -7.80
C SER A 336 -8.54 -3.71 -8.51
N LEU A 337 -9.71 -3.80 -7.86
CA LEU A 337 -10.91 -4.35 -8.51
C LEU A 337 -11.34 -3.51 -9.71
N ALA A 338 -11.41 -2.18 -9.55
CA ALA A 338 -11.76 -1.27 -10.63
C ALA A 338 -10.75 -1.33 -11.79
N SER A 339 -9.45 -1.42 -11.48
CA SER A 339 -8.37 -1.64 -12.44
C SER A 339 -8.60 -2.88 -13.30
N ARG A 340 -8.85 -4.04 -12.65
CA ARG A 340 -9.12 -5.30 -13.37
C ARG A 340 -10.36 -5.22 -14.26
N ILE A 341 -11.41 -4.54 -13.81
CA ILE A 341 -12.61 -4.31 -14.62
C ILE A 341 -12.23 -3.49 -15.85
N GLN A 342 -11.49 -2.40 -15.69
CA GLN A 342 -11.05 -1.55 -16.80
C GLN A 342 -10.18 -2.31 -17.80
N GLU A 343 -9.17 -3.05 -17.33
CA GLU A 343 -8.33 -3.90 -18.18
C GLU A 343 -9.16 -4.92 -18.96
N SER A 344 -10.23 -5.44 -18.35
CA SER A 344 -11.13 -6.38 -19.02
C SER A 344 -11.96 -5.75 -20.15
N LEU A 345 -12.12 -4.42 -20.16
CA LEU A 345 -12.81 -3.70 -21.22
C LEU A 345 -11.95 -3.57 -22.49
N LEU A 346 -10.62 -3.55 -22.34
CA LEU A 346 -9.69 -3.49 -23.46
C LEU A 346 -9.64 -4.82 -24.24
N PRO A 347 -9.30 -4.81 -25.53
CA PRO A 347 -9.25 -6.02 -26.34
C PRO A 347 -8.22 -7.03 -25.80
N LYS A 348 -8.69 -8.23 -25.44
CA LYS A 348 -7.82 -9.37 -25.10
C LYS A 348 -7.40 -10.21 -26.30
N SER A 349 -8.16 -10.08 -27.38
CA SER A 349 -7.94 -10.75 -28.66
C SER A 349 -8.30 -9.80 -29.79
N PHE A 350 -7.62 -9.95 -30.91
CA PHE A 350 -7.82 -9.14 -32.09
C PHE A 350 -8.54 -9.99 -33.15
N PRO A 351 -9.53 -9.44 -33.87
CA PRO A 351 -10.18 -10.18 -34.95
C PRO A 351 -9.17 -10.49 -36.05
N GLU A 352 -9.30 -11.66 -36.69
CA GLU A 352 -8.54 -11.96 -37.90
C GLU A 352 -9.05 -11.09 -39.05
N ILE A 353 -8.23 -10.16 -39.52
CA ILE A 353 -8.57 -9.24 -40.60
C ILE A 353 -7.77 -9.64 -41.83
N ALA A 354 -8.46 -10.01 -42.91
CA ALA A 354 -7.81 -10.45 -44.14
C ALA A 354 -6.83 -9.38 -44.67
N GLY A 355 -5.55 -9.75 -44.69
CA GLY A 355 -4.45 -8.92 -45.17
C GLY A 355 -3.86 -7.96 -44.14
N LEU A 356 -4.36 -7.91 -42.90
CA LEU A 356 -3.79 -7.10 -41.81
C LEU A 356 -3.27 -7.97 -40.66
N ASP A 357 -2.19 -7.54 -40.03
CA ASP A 357 -1.80 -7.94 -38.67
C ASP A 357 -1.94 -6.73 -37.76
N VAL A 358 -2.81 -6.86 -36.77
CA VAL A 358 -3.18 -5.77 -35.87
C VAL A 358 -2.94 -6.23 -34.45
N TYR A 359 -2.21 -5.42 -33.70
CA TYR A 359 -2.00 -5.65 -32.28
C TYR A 359 -1.95 -4.31 -31.56
N GLY A 360 -2.50 -4.27 -30.35
CA GLY A 360 -2.45 -3.14 -29.46
C GLY A 360 -2.08 -3.59 -28.06
N LEU A 361 -1.41 -2.72 -27.32
CA LEU A 361 -1.10 -2.94 -25.91
C LEU A 361 -1.13 -1.61 -25.16
N THR A 362 -1.32 -1.69 -23.86
CA THR A 362 -1.23 -0.53 -22.98
C THR A 362 -0.43 -0.89 -21.73
N LYS A 363 0.22 0.12 -21.15
CA LYS A 363 0.85 0.06 -19.84
C LYS A 363 0.40 1.28 -19.04
N SER A 364 -0.44 1.05 -18.04
CA SER A 364 -0.96 2.12 -17.17
C SER A 364 0.13 2.67 -16.23
N ALA A 365 0.12 3.98 -15.99
CA ALA A 365 0.98 4.67 -15.01
C ALA A 365 0.43 4.60 -13.58
N LYS A 366 -0.89 4.46 -13.44
CA LYS A 366 -1.60 4.29 -12.17
C LYS A 366 -2.44 3.02 -12.18
N GLU A 367 -3.10 2.72 -11.07
CA GLU A 367 -4.02 1.57 -10.97
C GLU A 367 -5.12 1.63 -12.04
N ILE A 368 -5.62 2.83 -12.39
CA ILE A 368 -6.66 3.02 -13.41
C ILE A 368 -6.18 4.05 -14.43
N GLY A 369 -6.14 3.65 -15.70
CA GLY A 369 -5.69 4.47 -16.81
C GLY A 369 -6.76 5.39 -17.41
N GLY A 370 -6.35 6.38 -18.19
CA GLY A 370 -7.22 7.16 -19.08
C GLY A 370 -7.26 6.63 -20.51
N ASP A 371 -6.25 5.84 -20.90
CA ASP A 371 -6.07 5.40 -22.27
C ASP A 371 -7.10 4.36 -22.76
N TYR A 372 -7.45 4.46 -24.03
CA TYR A 372 -8.34 3.56 -24.74
C TYR A 372 -7.72 3.11 -26.06
N PHE A 373 -7.82 1.82 -26.37
CA PHE A 373 -7.72 1.34 -27.74
C PHE A 373 -8.71 0.20 -27.98
N ASP A 374 -9.12 0.02 -29.24
CA ASP A 374 -10.03 -1.08 -29.61
C ASP A 374 -9.86 -1.47 -31.07
N VAL A 375 -10.25 -2.71 -31.39
CA VAL A 375 -10.35 -3.21 -32.76
C VAL A 375 -11.72 -3.87 -32.92
N LEU A 376 -12.55 -3.25 -33.75
CA LEU A 376 -13.98 -3.51 -33.83
C LEU A 376 -14.41 -3.86 -35.25
N GLY A 377 -15.60 -4.42 -35.38
CA GLY A 377 -16.26 -4.63 -36.67
C GLY A 377 -16.10 -6.05 -37.22
N SER A 378 -16.71 -6.27 -38.37
CA SER A 378 -16.77 -7.58 -39.04
C SER A 378 -16.86 -7.42 -40.55
N GLU A 379 -16.52 -8.51 -41.25
CA GLU A 379 -16.61 -8.67 -42.70
C GLU A 379 -15.83 -7.62 -43.53
N LYS A 380 -16.47 -6.48 -43.81
CA LYS A 380 -15.97 -5.46 -44.74
C LYS A 380 -15.69 -4.13 -44.05
N ASN A 381 -15.94 -3.98 -42.76
CA ASN A 381 -15.63 -2.74 -42.04
C ASN A 381 -15.00 -3.09 -40.69
N PHE A 382 -13.69 -2.89 -40.60
CA PHE A 382 -12.97 -2.98 -39.35
C PHE A 382 -12.61 -1.58 -38.88
N TYR A 383 -12.79 -1.30 -37.60
CA TYR A 383 -12.37 -0.06 -36.96
C TYR A 383 -11.23 -0.30 -36.01
N MET A 384 -10.30 0.64 -35.97
CA MET A 384 -9.17 0.64 -35.04
C MET A 384 -9.16 2.01 -34.39
N CYS A 385 -9.24 2.06 -33.07
CA CYS A 385 -9.18 3.32 -32.34
C CYS A 385 -8.08 3.33 -31.29
N ILE A 386 -7.62 4.54 -31.03
CA ILE A 386 -6.78 4.88 -29.89
C ILE A 386 -7.25 6.24 -29.36
N GLY A 387 -7.20 6.44 -28.06
CA GLY A 387 -7.57 7.69 -27.42
C GLY A 387 -7.01 7.79 -26.01
N ASP A 388 -6.96 9.00 -25.50
CA ASP A 388 -6.43 9.34 -24.19
C ASP A 388 -7.32 10.39 -23.53
N VAL A 389 -7.72 10.10 -22.29
CA VAL A 389 -8.55 10.96 -21.45
C VAL A 389 -7.64 11.80 -20.56
N SER A 390 -7.76 13.12 -20.64
CA SER A 390 -6.97 14.05 -19.82
C SER A 390 -6.94 13.70 -18.32
N GLY A 391 -5.73 13.58 -17.78
CA GLY A 391 -5.50 13.18 -16.39
C GLY A 391 -5.66 11.68 -16.16
N LYS A 392 -5.74 11.23 -14.91
CA LYS A 392 -5.55 9.81 -14.58
C LYS A 392 -6.34 9.37 -13.35
N GLY A 393 -6.38 8.06 -13.10
CA GLY A 393 -7.11 7.45 -11.99
C GLY A 393 -8.60 7.25 -12.28
N VAL A 394 -9.39 7.06 -11.23
CA VAL A 394 -10.82 6.71 -11.32
C VAL A 394 -11.62 7.60 -12.30
N PRO A 395 -11.51 8.95 -12.26
CA PRO A 395 -12.31 9.79 -13.16
C PRO A 395 -11.99 9.57 -14.64
N ALA A 396 -10.71 9.38 -14.98
CA ALA A 396 -10.29 9.16 -16.36
C ALA A 396 -10.78 7.78 -16.87
N GLY A 397 -10.67 6.74 -16.04
CA GLY A 397 -11.12 5.39 -16.40
C GLY A 397 -12.64 5.26 -16.59
N LEU A 398 -13.45 6.04 -15.86
CA LEU A 398 -14.90 6.07 -16.06
C LEU A 398 -15.26 6.70 -17.42
N ILE A 399 -14.66 7.86 -17.74
CA ILE A 399 -14.85 8.54 -19.03
C ILE A 399 -14.37 7.66 -20.19
N MET A 400 -13.25 6.95 -20.01
CA MET A 400 -12.75 5.98 -20.97
C MET A 400 -13.78 4.88 -21.27
N SER A 401 -14.38 4.31 -20.22
CA SER A 401 -15.39 3.24 -20.33
C SER A 401 -16.66 3.69 -21.04
N GLU A 402 -17.09 4.92 -20.79
CA GLU A 402 -18.22 5.57 -21.45
C GLU A 402 -17.93 5.84 -22.93
N LEU A 403 -16.79 6.47 -23.24
CA LEU A 403 -16.37 6.72 -24.62
C LEU A 403 -16.29 5.42 -25.42
N ARG A 404 -15.69 4.37 -24.85
CA ARG A 404 -15.65 3.04 -25.46
C ARG A 404 -17.05 2.56 -25.83
N SER A 405 -18.02 2.70 -24.93
CA SER A 405 -19.39 2.26 -25.16
C SER A 405 -20.05 3.01 -26.31
N PHE A 406 -19.85 4.33 -26.40
CA PHE A 406 -20.34 5.14 -27.51
C PHE A 406 -19.69 4.76 -28.84
N VAL A 407 -18.36 4.66 -28.88
CA VAL A 407 -17.61 4.31 -30.09
C VAL A 407 -18.05 2.96 -30.62
N ARG A 408 -18.15 1.95 -29.75
CA ARG A 408 -18.61 0.61 -30.14
C ARG A 408 -20.04 0.61 -30.66
N SER A 409 -20.94 1.35 -30.03
CA SER A 409 -22.33 1.47 -30.47
C SER A 409 -22.43 2.13 -31.85
N PHE A 410 -21.76 3.26 -32.04
CA PHE A 410 -21.82 4.01 -33.29
C PHE A 410 -21.03 3.38 -34.43
N ALA A 411 -19.97 2.62 -34.16
CA ALA A 411 -19.25 1.86 -35.18
C ALA A 411 -20.11 0.78 -35.85
N ILE A 412 -21.21 0.34 -35.21
CA ILE A 412 -22.19 -0.57 -35.81
C ILE A 412 -23.10 0.19 -36.79
N SER A 413 -23.49 1.42 -36.45
CA SER A 413 -24.48 2.21 -37.22
C SER A 413 -23.89 3.06 -38.33
N TYR A 414 -22.62 3.47 -38.21
CA TYR A 414 -21.98 4.38 -39.14
C TYR A 414 -20.75 3.76 -39.78
N THR A 415 -20.54 4.04 -41.07
CA THR A 415 -19.34 3.65 -41.83
C THR A 415 -18.25 4.70 -41.84
N SER A 416 -18.56 5.95 -41.52
CA SER A 416 -17.58 7.03 -41.52
C SER A 416 -16.94 7.18 -40.13
N PRO A 417 -15.60 7.09 -39.99
CA PRO A 417 -14.93 7.43 -38.74
C PRO A 417 -15.29 8.82 -38.22
N LYS A 418 -15.52 9.77 -39.13
CA LYS A 418 -15.95 11.13 -38.76
C LYS A 418 -17.32 11.11 -38.08
N GLU A 419 -18.30 10.41 -38.64
CA GLU A 419 -19.65 10.36 -38.06
C GLU A 419 -19.66 9.65 -36.71
N VAL A 420 -18.90 8.56 -36.56
CA VAL A 420 -18.72 7.88 -35.26
C VAL A 420 -18.21 8.86 -34.21
N LEU A 421 -17.15 9.62 -34.52
CA LEU A 421 -16.59 10.61 -33.60
C LEU A 421 -17.56 11.75 -33.30
N ILE A 422 -18.35 12.22 -34.27
CA ILE A 422 -19.36 13.27 -34.04
C ILE A 422 -20.43 12.81 -33.05
N GLN A 423 -20.95 11.58 -33.22
CA GLN A 423 -21.99 11.06 -32.33
C GLN A 423 -21.42 10.77 -30.94
N SER A 424 -20.21 10.19 -30.86
CA SER A 424 -19.51 9.99 -29.58
C SER A 424 -19.23 11.31 -28.87
N ALA A 425 -18.76 12.34 -29.58
CA ALA A 425 -18.50 13.67 -29.00
C ALA A 425 -19.76 14.29 -28.40
N LYS A 426 -20.90 14.13 -29.08
CA LYS A 426 -22.18 14.70 -28.66
C LYS A 426 -22.65 14.13 -27.33
N LEU A 427 -22.63 12.80 -27.18
CA LEU A 427 -23.01 12.15 -25.93
C LEU A 427 -22.00 12.45 -24.83
N LEU A 428 -20.72 12.26 -25.11
CA LEU A 428 -19.66 12.49 -24.14
C LEU A 428 -19.70 13.91 -23.55
N LEU A 429 -19.92 14.92 -24.39
CA LEU A 429 -20.03 16.31 -23.91
C LEU A 429 -21.20 16.48 -22.93
N GLN A 430 -22.33 15.81 -23.13
CA GLN A 430 -23.47 15.88 -22.22
C GLN A 430 -23.13 15.29 -20.85
N ASP A 431 -22.40 14.18 -20.82
CA ASP A 431 -22.12 13.43 -19.60
C ASP A 431 -20.95 14.03 -18.80
N ILE A 432 -19.96 14.62 -19.47
CA ILE A 432 -18.75 15.13 -18.80
C ILE A 432 -18.72 16.66 -18.63
N THR A 433 -19.79 17.38 -18.98
CA THR A 433 -19.89 18.83 -18.80
C THR A 433 -19.60 19.22 -17.33
N GLY A 434 -18.67 20.15 -17.12
CA GLY A 434 -18.28 20.62 -15.78
C GLY A 434 -17.18 19.81 -15.09
N SER A 435 -16.79 18.65 -15.64
CA SER A 435 -15.69 17.84 -15.10
C SER A 435 -14.29 18.44 -15.35
N GLY A 436 -14.16 19.35 -16.33
CA GLY A 436 -12.88 19.85 -16.81
C GLY A 436 -12.08 18.83 -17.62
N LYS A 437 -12.68 17.69 -17.98
CA LYS A 437 -12.04 16.61 -18.73
C LYS A 437 -12.32 16.71 -20.21
N PHE A 438 -11.33 16.34 -21.01
CA PHE A 438 -11.41 16.18 -22.45
C PHE A 438 -10.72 14.89 -22.88
N VAL A 439 -11.00 14.44 -24.09
CA VAL A 439 -10.46 13.17 -24.63
C VAL A 439 -9.92 13.39 -26.03
N SER A 440 -8.66 13.02 -26.24
CA SER A 440 -8.08 12.95 -27.57
C SER A 440 -8.42 11.60 -28.19
N MET A 441 -8.77 11.54 -29.48
CA MET A 441 -9.11 10.26 -30.12
C MET A 441 -8.77 10.21 -31.61
N LEU A 442 -8.29 9.06 -32.07
CA LEU A 442 -8.07 8.76 -33.47
C LEU A 442 -8.82 7.47 -33.82
N LEU A 443 -9.61 7.52 -34.89
CA LEU A 443 -10.40 6.39 -35.37
C LEU A 443 -10.07 6.12 -36.83
N LEU A 444 -9.68 4.88 -37.11
CA LEU A 444 -9.42 4.35 -38.45
C LEU A 444 -10.53 3.38 -38.85
N ARG A 445 -10.80 3.29 -40.15
CA ARG A 445 -11.63 2.24 -40.75
C ARG A 445 -10.93 1.62 -41.94
N TRP A 446 -10.84 0.30 -41.93
CA TRP A 446 -10.45 -0.53 -43.06
C TRP A 446 -11.67 -1.14 -43.74
N ASP A 447 -11.85 -0.88 -45.04
CA ASP A 447 -12.98 -1.41 -45.82
C ASP A 447 -12.65 -2.72 -46.60
N GLY A 448 -11.48 -3.30 -46.34
CA GLY A 448 -10.92 -4.41 -47.14
C GLY A 448 -10.07 -3.98 -48.33
N LYS A 449 -10.05 -2.67 -48.67
CA LYS A 449 -9.26 -2.10 -49.76
C LYS A 449 -8.58 -0.79 -49.40
N ARG A 450 -9.26 0.08 -48.67
CA ARG A 450 -8.85 1.45 -48.34
C ARG A 450 -8.93 1.67 -46.85
N LEU A 451 -7.98 2.46 -46.35
CA LEU A 451 -7.90 2.88 -44.97
C LEU A 451 -8.36 4.34 -44.88
N TYR A 452 -9.36 4.59 -44.06
CA TYR A 452 -9.88 5.94 -43.79
C TYR A 452 -9.61 6.27 -42.33
N TYR A 453 -9.43 7.54 -42.01
CA TYR A 453 -9.30 7.99 -40.63
C TYR A 453 -9.94 9.34 -40.39
N SER A 454 -10.32 9.58 -39.14
CA SER A 454 -10.69 10.89 -38.61
C SER A 454 -10.10 11.01 -37.22
N SER A 455 -9.68 12.22 -36.86
CA SER A 455 -9.09 12.49 -35.55
C SER A 455 -9.80 13.63 -34.84
N ALA A 456 -9.88 13.50 -33.52
CA ALA A 456 -10.34 14.46 -32.55
C ALA A 456 -9.15 14.88 -31.67
N GLY A 457 -8.16 15.55 -32.27
CA GLY A 457 -7.04 16.17 -31.55
C GLY A 457 -6.04 15.18 -30.94
N HIS A 458 -5.95 13.97 -31.47
CA HIS A 458 -5.03 12.93 -30.98
C HIS A 458 -3.62 13.08 -31.55
N GLU A 459 -2.69 12.25 -31.09
CA GLU A 459 -1.29 12.31 -31.47
C GLU A 459 -1.04 11.95 -32.96
N HIS A 460 0.21 12.10 -33.40
CA HIS A 460 0.62 11.85 -34.79
C HIS A 460 0.42 10.39 -35.23
N ILE A 461 0.23 10.19 -36.54
CA ILE A 461 0.26 8.87 -37.17
C ILE A 461 1.68 8.66 -37.72
N ILE A 462 2.35 7.58 -37.29
CA ILE A 462 3.61 7.15 -37.88
C ILE A 462 3.31 6.12 -38.97
N HIS A 463 3.66 6.43 -40.21
CA HIS A 463 3.45 5.56 -41.37
C HIS A 463 4.79 5.12 -41.93
N TYR A 464 5.19 3.88 -41.66
CA TYR A 464 6.33 3.27 -42.32
C TYR A 464 5.97 2.89 -43.77
N ARG A 465 6.66 3.50 -44.74
CA ARG A 465 6.52 3.20 -46.17
C ARG A 465 7.54 2.15 -46.57
N MET A 466 7.08 0.94 -46.91
CA MET A 466 7.96 -0.16 -47.33
C MET A 466 8.76 0.20 -48.59
N ALA A 467 8.12 0.88 -49.55
CA ALA A 467 8.76 1.31 -50.79
C ALA A 467 9.93 2.28 -50.56
N LYS A 468 9.86 3.13 -49.52
CA LYS A 468 10.87 4.14 -49.19
C LYS A 468 11.80 3.72 -48.06
N LYS A 469 11.46 2.65 -47.34
CA LYS A 469 12.13 2.18 -46.12
C LYS A 469 12.33 3.26 -45.05
N THR A 470 11.31 4.11 -44.86
CA THR A 470 11.33 5.17 -43.84
C THR A 470 9.92 5.50 -43.38
N CYS A 471 9.81 6.07 -42.19
CA CYS A 471 8.58 6.59 -41.62
C CYS A 471 8.28 8.02 -42.08
N GLU A 472 7.04 8.22 -42.51
CA GLU A 472 6.39 9.52 -42.69
C GLU A 472 5.51 9.81 -41.47
N ILE A 473 5.48 11.07 -41.03
CA ILE A 473 4.71 11.51 -39.86
C ILE A 473 3.55 12.36 -40.34
N TYR A 474 2.33 11.96 -40.00
CA TYR A 474 1.11 12.69 -40.33
C TYR A 474 0.49 13.30 -39.09
N ARG A 475 0.25 14.61 -39.12
CA ARG A 475 -0.65 15.25 -38.15
C ARG A 475 -2.06 14.73 -38.36
N SER A 476 -2.61 14.13 -37.31
CA SER A 476 -3.96 13.55 -37.26
C SER A 476 -5.03 14.66 -37.46
N GLY A 477 -4.93 15.75 -36.69
CA GLY A 477 -5.78 16.94 -36.74
C GLY A 477 -7.03 16.86 -35.87
N GLY A 478 -7.95 17.81 -36.04
CA GLY A 478 -9.20 17.87 -35.27
C GLY A 478 -9.07 18.62 -33.94
N VAL A 479 -10.10 18.49 -33.10
CA VAL A 479 -10.21 19.08 -31.76
C VAL A 479 -10.63 17.96 -30.81
N VAL A 480 -10.12 17.99 -29.58
CA VAL A 480 -10.45 17.01 -28.53
C VAL A 480 -11.97 16.94 -28.26
N LEU A 481 -12.44 15.75 -27.88
CA LEU A 481 -13.79 15.49 -27.41
C LEU A 481 -13.98 16.07 -25.99
N GLY A 482 -15.23 16.35 -25.60
CA GLY A 482 -15.53 16.83 -24.24
C GLY A 482 -15.44 18.35 -24.05
N VAL A 483 -15.08 19.10 -25.08
CA VAL A 483 -15.07 20.56 -25.06
C VAL A 483 -16.24 21.10 -25.89
N ASP A 484 -16.96 22.09 -25.35
CA ASP A 484 -18.01 22.80 -26.09
C ASP A 484 -17.41 23.66 -27.21
N PHE A 485 -17.20 23.02 -28.36
CA PHE A 485 -16.64 23.65 -29.55
C PHE A 485 -17.73 23.82 -30.61
N ARG A 486 -18.14 25.08 -30.82
CA ARG A 486 -19.09 25.45 -31.88
C ARG A 486 -18.58 24.96 -33.23
N ASN A 487 -19.37 24.13 -33.91
CA ASN A 487 -19.05 23.49 -35.19
C ASN A 487 -17.99 22.37 -35.14
N PHE A 488 -17.91 21.60 -34.07
CA PHE A 488 -17.08 20.39 -33.97
C PHE A 488 -17.10 19.53 -35.26
N SER A 489 -18.30 19.27 -35.81
CA SER A 489 -18.50 18.51 -37.05
C SER A 489 -17.88 19.11 -38.31
N ARG A 490 -17.65 20.43 -38.36
CA ARG A 490 -16.99 21.12 -39.48
C ARG A 490 -15.47 21.00 -39.43
N VAL A 491 -14.90 20.86 -38.23
CA VAL A 491 -13.45 20.74 -38.04
C VAL A 491 -12.98 19.30 -38.25
N LEU A 492 -13.80 18.30 -37.92
CA LEU A 492 -13.48 16.91 -38.24
C LEU A 492 -13.52 16.66 -39.74
N LYS A 493 -12.45 16.03 -40.23
CA LYS A 493 -12.30 15.63 -41.62
C LYS A 493 -12.02 14.14 -41.66
N GLU A 494 -12.77 13.44 -42.49
CA GLU A 494 -12.39 12.10 -42.91
C GLU A 494 -11.34 12.22 -44.02
N LYS A 495 -10.27 11.42 -43.90
CA LYS A 495 -9.19 11.36 -44.87
C LYS A 495 -8.94 9.91 -45.24
N GLN A 496 -8.62 9.66 -46.50
CA GLN A 496 -8.09 8.37 -46.94
C GLN A 496 -6.57 8.37 -46.74
N LEU A 497 -6.03 7.29 -46.19
CA LEU A 497 -4.60 7.06 -46.10
C LEU A 497 -4.20 6.04 -47.16
N ASP A 498 -3.33 6.45 -48.09
CA ASP A 498 -2.83 5.58 -49.14
C ASP A 498 -1.62 4.80 -48.62
N TRP A 499 -1.73 3.48 -48.59
CA TRP A 499 -0.72 2.56 -48.09
C TRP A 499 -0.64 1.30 -48.95
N ASP A 500 0.54 0.71 -49.02
CA ASP A 500 0.86 -0.43 -49.89
C ASP A 500 1.19 -1.68 -49.08
N PRO A 501 1.09 -2.90 -49.66
CA PRO A 501 1.54 -4.10 -48.99
C PRO A 501 2.99 -3.98 -48.50
N GLY A 502 3.20 -4.26 -47.21
CA GLY A 502 4.45 -4.09 -46.47
C GLY A 502 4.46 -2.84 -45.57
N ASP A 503 3.55 -1.89 -45.76
CA ASP A 503 3.47 -0.68 -44.94
C ASP A 503 2.98 -0.99 -43.51
N VAL A 504 3.40 -0.12 -42.58
CA VAL A 504 2.98 -0.17 -41.17
C VAL A 504 2.40 1.18 -40.75
N ILE A 505 1.23 1.14 -40.13
CA ILE A 505 0.66 2.26 -39.40
C ILE A 505 0.86 2.01 -37.91
N PHE A 506 1.49 2.97 -37.24
CA PHE A 506 1.76 2.95 -35.82
C PHE A 506 1.11 4.17 -35.16
N LEU A 507 0.27 3.91 -34.17
CA LEU A 507 -0.46 4.89 -33.39
C LEU A 507 -0.04 4.75 -31.92
N PHE A 508 -0.02 5.86 -31.20
CA PHE A 508 0.46 5.90 -29.83
C PHE A 508 -0.20 7.06 -29.07
N THR A 509 -0.27 6.93 -27.74
CA THR A 509 -0.59 8.04 -26.83
C THR A 509 0.68 8.81 -26.45
N ASP A 510 0.51 10.05 -26.01
CA ASP A 510 1.61 10.97 -25.70
C ASP A 510 2.57 10.41 -24.62
N GLY A 511 2.10 9.56 -23.72
CA GLY A 511 2.94 8.86 -22.74
C GLY A 511 4.10 8.08 -23.37
N ALA A 512 3.98 7.63 -24.63
CA ALA A 512 5.11 7.01 -25.34
C ALA A 512 6.24 8.01 -25.69
N THR A 513 5.88 9.25 -26.03
CA THR A 513 6.83 10.30 -26.42
C THR A 513 7.27 11.17 -25.25
N GLU A 514 6.42 11.33 -24.25
CA GLU A 514 6.66 12.16 -23.07
C GLU A 514 7.25 11.37 -21.89
N ALA A 515 7.40 10.05 -22.03
CA ALA A 515 8.11 9.20 -21.06
C ALA A 515 9.47 9.81 -20.69
N LYS A 516 9.71 10.02 -19.38
CA LYS A 516 10.91 10.67 -18.86
C LYS A 516 11.84 9.68 -18.20
N ASN A 517 13.15 9.87 -18.40
CA ASN A 517 14.17 9.16 -17.64
C ASN A 517 14.44 9.83 -16.28
N ASN A 518 15.34 9.25 -15.48
CA ASN A 518 15.80 9.79 -14.20
C ASN A 518 16.39 11.22 -14.26
N LYS A 519 16.75 11.72 -15.46
CA LYS A 519 17.24 13.09 -15.68
C LYS A 519 16.14 14.06 -16.12
N GLY A 520 14.90 13.59 -16.24
CA GLY A 520 13.76 14.38 -16.74
C GLY A 520 13.75 14.56 -18.26
N GLU A 521 14.62 13.88 -19.02
CA GLU A 521 14.64 13.95 -20.48
C GLU A 521 13.53 13.08 -21.07
N MET A 522 12.79 13.61 -22.04
CA MET A 522 11.70 12.88 -22.71
C MET A 522 12.22 11.87 -23.74
N PHE A 523 11.42 10.85 -24.03
CA PHE A 523 11.76 9.85 -25.05
C PHE A 523 11.71 10.43 -26.47
N THR A 524 10.78 11.35 -26.75
CA THR A 524 10.57 12.08 -28.02
C THR A 524 10.00 11.26 -29.18
N LEU A 525 9.32 11.95 -30.10
CA LEU A 525 8.73 11.38 -31.31
C LEU A 525 9.77 10.78 -32.24
N GLU A 526 10.94 11.42 -32.35
CA GLU A 526 12.04 10.97 -33.22
C GLU A 526 12.56 9.59 -32.81
N ARG A 527 12.63 9.30 -31.51
CA ARG A 527 13.05 7.98 -31.04
C ARG A 527 11.97 6.93 -31.27
N VAL A 528 10.70 7.25 -31.03
CA VAL A 528 9.58 6.33 -31.36
C VAL A 528 9.61 5.97 -32.84
N LYS A 529 9.75 6.97 -33.72
CA LYS A 529 9.91 6.77 -35.16
C LYS A 529 11.06 5.82 -35.49
N ALA A 530 12.24 6.06 -34.91
CA ALA A 530 13.41 5.23 -35.15
C ALA A 530 13.20 3.77 -34.71
N LEU A 531 12.45 3.54 -33.62
CA LEU A 531 12.10 2.17 -33.19
C LEU A 531 11.12 1.50 -34.15
N VAL A 532 10.16 2.21 -34.72
CA VAL A 532 9.27 1.68 -35.76
C VAL A 532 10.08 1.27 -36.99
N GLU A 533 11.01 2.10 -37.45
CA GLU A 533 11.93 1.79 -38.56
C GLU A 533 12.85 0.61 -38.24
N LYS A 534 13.23 0.41 -36.97
CA LYS A 534 14.04 -0.73 -36.52
C LYS A 534 13.26 -2.05 -36.51
N TYR A 535 12.00 -2.03 -36.08
CA TYR A 535 11.23 -3.24 -35.79
C TYR A 535 10.12 -3.56 -36.80
N TYR A 536 9.97 -2.79 -37.88
CA TYR A 536 8.89 -2.93 -38.86
C TYR A 536 8.73 -4.34 -39.46
N GLN A 537 9.78 -5.16 -39.50
CA GLN A 537 9.71 -6.52 -40.05
C GLN A 537 9.06 -7.53 -39.09
N MET A 538 9.09 -7.27 -37.78
CA MET A 538 8.53 -8.16 -36.77
C MET A 538 7.00 -8.20 -36.82
N PRO A 539 6.34 -9.32 -36.45
CA PRO A 539 4.89 -9.35 -36.23
C PRO A 539 4.44 -8.20 -35.33
N ALA A 540 3.24 -7.65 -35.54
CA ALA A 540 2.76 -6.45 -34.85
C ALA A 540 2.91 -6.55 -33.33
N ARG A 541 2.59 -7.71 -32.77
CA ARG A 541 2.81 -8.00 -31.34
C ARG A 541 4.26 -7.85 -30.90
N GLN A 542 5.19 -8.55 -31.56
CA GLN A 542 6.60 -8.52 -31.20
C GLN A 542 7.22 -7.12 -31.42
N MET A 543 6.76 -6.41 -32.45
CA MET A 543 7.15 -5.03 -32.71
C MET A 543 6.74 -4.12 -31.55
N LEU A 544 5.47 -4.17 -31.11
CA LEU A 544 4.99 -3.34 -30.01
C LEU A 544 5.65 -3.70 -28.66
N GLU A 545 5.80 -5.00 -28.36
CA GLU A 545 6.47 -5.46 -27.14
C GLU A 545 7.94 -4.98 -27.11
N SER A 546 8.63 -4.98 -28.26
CA SER A 546 10.01 -4.48 -28.38
C SER A 546 10.09 -2.97 -28.23
N ILE A 547 9.15 -2.22 -28.83
CA ILE A 547 9.09 -0.76 -28.68
C ILE A 547 8.84 -0.37 -27.23
N LEU A 548 7.84 -0.99 -26.58
CA LEU A 548 7.53 -0.72 -25.18
C LEU A 548 8.75 -1.03 -24.29
N LYS A 549 9.43 -2.15 -24.53
CA LYS A 549 10.63 -2.51 -23.77
C LYS A 549 11.74 -1.45 -23.88
N GLU A 550 11.98 -0.91 -25.07
CA GLU A 550 12.98 0.15 -25.26
C GLU A 550 12.59 1.47 -24.58
N ILE A 551 11.30 1.82 -24.59
CA ILE A 551 10.79 2.97 -23.84
C ILE A 551 11.02 2.75 -22.34
N MET A 552 10.66 1.58 -21.81
CA MET A 552 10.86 1.26 -20.39
C MET A 552 12.34 1.23 -19.98
N ASN A 553 13.22 0.72 -20.85
CA ASN A 553 14.66 0.75 -20.61
C ASN A 553 15.21 2.18 -20.54
N PHE A 554 14.65 3.09 -21.34
CA PHE A 554 15.02 4.51 -21.28
C PHE A 554 14.53 5.18 -20.00
N VAL A 555 13.30 4.87 -19.55
CA VAL A 555 12.73 5.39 -18.30
C VAL A 555 13.57 4.94 -17.10
N GLY A 556 13.98 3.67 -17.06
CA GLY A 556 14.78 3.11 -15.96
C GLY A 556 13.95 3.01 -14.67
N ASP A 557 14.50 3.50 -13.56
CA ASP A 557 13.84 3.49 -12.25
C ASP A 557 12.90 4.70 -12.00
N ALA A 558 12.74 5.58 -13.00
CA ALA A 558 11.85 6.74 -12.89
C ALA A 558 10.38 6.30 -12.84
N GLU A 559 9.56 7.04 -12.09
CA GLU A 559 8.12 6.81 -12.05
C GLU A 559 7.48 7.13 -13.41
N GLN A 560 6.62 6.23 -13.90
CA GLN A 560 5.88 6.47 -15.13
C GLN A 560 4.90 7.63 -14.93
N HIS A 561 5.01 8.66 -15.76
CA HIS A 561 4.19 9.87 -15.61
C HIS A 561 2.80 9.76 -16.24
N ASP A 562 2.65 9.01 -17.32
CA ASP A 562 1.38 8.82 -18.02
C ASP A 562 1.24 7.45 -18.66
N ASP A 563 0.03 7.06 -19.02
CA ASP A 563 -0.26 5.78 -19.65
C ASP A 563 0.42 5.68 -21.02
N ILE A 564 0.92 4.49 -21.36
CA ILE A 564 1.57 4.23 -22.64
C ILE A 564 0.73 3.24 -23.42
N THR A 565 0.03 3.71 -24.44
CA THR A 565 -0.79 2.87 -25.32
C THR A 565 -0.25 2.90 -26.73
N LEU A 566 -0.06 1.72 -27.31
CA LEU A 566 0.51 1.52 -28.64
C LEU A 566 -0.42 0.65 -29.48
N LEU A 567 -0.60 1.00 -30.76
CA LEU A 567 -1.39 0.23 -31.72
C LEU A 567 -0.65 0.15 -33.06
N GLY A 568 -0.36 -1.08 -33.49
CA GLY A 568 0.36 -1.38 -34.72
C GLY A 568 -0.54 -2.10 -35.72
N ILE A 569 -0.57 -1.61 -36.95
CA ILE A 569 -1.38 -2.15 -38.05
C ILE A 569 -0.45 -2.37 -39.25
N LYS A 570 -0.24 -3.63 -39.64
CA LYS A 570 0.62 -4.00 -40.76
C LYS A 570 -0.21 -4.50 -41.93
N TYR A 571 0.04 -3.98 -43.13
CA TYR A 571 -0.64 -4.45 -44.33
C TYR A 571 0.22 -5.46 -45.09
N PHE A 572 -0.30 -6.65 -45.39
CA PHE A 572 0.41 -7.67 -46.19
C PHE A 572 -0.19 -7.91 -47.58
N GLY A 573 -1.23 -7.15 -47.94
CA GLY A 573 -1.99 -7.41 -49.16
C GLY A 573 -2.93 -8.61 -49.01
N LYS A 574 -3.63 -8.97 -50.09
CA LYS A 574 -4.45 -10.18 -50.10
C LYS A 574 -3.53 -11.40 -50.12
N LEU A 575 -3.67 -12.28 -49.12
CA LEU A 575 -3.16 -13.65 -49.22
C LEU A 575 -3.71 -14.25 -50.51
N LYS A 576 -2.86 -14.50 -51.51
CA LYS A 576 -3.19 -15.47 -52.56
C LYS A 576 -3.37 -16.78 -51.83
N THR A 577 -4.58 -17.31 -51.82
CA THR A 577 -4.88 -18.67 -51.37
C THR A 577 -4.06 -19.64 -52.20
N THR A 578 -2.81 -19.88 -51.81
CA THR A 578 -2.05 -21.02 -52.27
C THR A 578 -2.52 -22.12 -51.33
N MET A 579 -3.60 -22.80 -51.71
CA MET A 579 -3.87 -24.14 -51.20
C MET A 579 -2.67 -24.99 -51.59
N THR A 580 -1.65 -25.02 -50.74
CA THR A 580 -0.67 -26.08 -50.77
C THR A 580 -1.39 -27.26 -50.17
N ASN A 581 -1.92 -28.12 -51.02
CA ASN A 581 -2.33 -29.48 -50.67
C ASN A 581 -1.13 -30.19 -50.05
N ILE A 582 -0.91 -30.02 -48.76
CA ILE A 582 -0.20 -31.02 -47.96
C ILE A 582 -1.25 -32.09 -47.70
N LYS A 583 -1.26 -33.12 -48.56
CA LYS A 583 -1.88 -34.40 -48.23
C LYS A 583 -1.16 -34.94 -46.99
N MET A 584 -1.68 -34.64 -45.80
CA MET A 584 -1.47 -35.53 -44.66
C MET A 584 -2.32 -36.77 -44.91
N ALA A 585 -1.68 -37.94 -44.92
CA ALA A 585 -2.37 -39.22 -44.97
C ALA A 585 -3.36 -39.31 -43.81
N PRO A 586 -4.58 -39.86 -44.01
CA PRO A 586 -5.53 -40.00 -42.93
C PRO A 586 -5.04 -41.08 -41.95
N GLU A 587 -4.60 -40.68 -40.76
CA GLU A 587 -4.49 -41.61 -39.64
C GLU A 587 -5.90 -42.07 -39.22
N GLU A 588 -6.07 -43.37 -39.01
CA GLU A 588 -7.36 -43.99 -38.78
C GLU A 588 -8.02 -43.53 -37.45
N PRO A 589 -9.35 -43.36 -37.40
CA PRO A 589 -10.09 -42.88 -36.21
C PRO A 589 -9.99 -43.75 -34.95
N LYS A 590 -9.27 -44.88 -34.98
CA LYS A 590 -9.17 -45.84 -33.86
C LYS A 590 -8.11 -45.46 -32.83
N GLU A 591 -7.08 -44.71 -33.21
CA GLU A 591 -5.95 -44.40 -32.32
C GLU A 591 -6.21 -43.19 -31.42
N ILE A 592 -6.97 -42.20 -31.92
CA ILE A 592 -7.39 -41.02 -31.15
C ILE A 592 -8.39 -41.40 -30.03
N LYS A 593 -9.30 -42.35 -30.30
CA LYS A 593 -10.27 -42.83 -29.29
C LYS A 593 -9.61 -43.55 -28.13
N LYS A 594 -8.56 -44.35 -28.41
CA LYS A 594 -7.81 -45.11 -27.40
C LYS A 594 -6.96 -44.22 -26.50
N ASN A 595 -6.46 -43.10 -27.02
CA ASN A 595 -5.72 -42.10 -26.23
C ASN A 595 -6.65 -41.21 -25.40
N LEU A 596 -7.87 -40.92 -25.86
CA LEU A 596 -8.87 -40.17 -25.08
C LEU A 596 -9.48 -40.98 -23.93
N GLU A 597 -9.62 -42.30 -24.07
CA GLU A 597 -10.09 -43.17 -22.99
C GLU A 597 -9.03 -43.34 -21.88
N LYS A 598 -7.73 -43.39 -22.23
CA LYS A 598 -6.65 -43.43 -21.23
C LYS A 598 -6.51 -42.14 -20.40
N ILE A 599 -6.84 -40.98 -20.96
CA ILE A 599 -6.72 -39.69 -20.25
C ILE A 599 -7.90 -39.47 -19.29
N LYS A 600 -9.03 -40.18 -19.45
CA LYS A 600 -10.19 -40.09 -18.55
C LYS A 600 -10.04 -40.89 -17.25
N GLU A 601 -9.08 -41.80 -17.14
CA GLU A 601 -8.87 -42.61 -15.92
C GLU A 601 -7.94 -41.96 -14.88
N GLU A 602 -7.28 -40.82 -15.16
CA GLU A 602 -6.27 -40.21 -14.27
C GLU A 602 -6.58 -38.78 -13.76
N VAL A 603 -7.81 -38.28 -13.89
CA VAL A 603 -8.17 -36.94 -13.37
C VAL A 603 -9.34 -37.03 -12.37
N PRO A 604 -9.15 -36.72 -11.08
CA PRO A 604 -10.26 -36.64 -10.13
C PRO A 604 -11.18 -35.45 -10.44
N ASP A 605 -12.48 -35.67 -10.31
CA ASP A 605 -13.56 -34.70 -10.51
C ASP A 605 -13.44 -33.49 -9.55
N PRO A 606 -13.41 -32.22 -10.05
CA PRO A 606 -13.26 -31.03 -9.21
C PRO A 606 -14.50 -30.65 -8.38
N PHE A 607 -15.62 -31.38 -8.45
CA PHE A 607 -16.88 -30.97 -7.80
C PHE A 607 -17.27 -31.72 -6.53
N ASN A 608 -16.36 -32.49 -5.92
CA ASN A 608 -16.65 -33.26 -4.69
C ASN A 608 -16.05 -32.65 -3.39
N MET A 609 -15.98 -31.32 -3.28
CA MET A 609 -15.82 -30.63 -1.99
C MET A 609 -16.70 -29.37 -1.94
N PHE A 610 -17.95 -29.55 -1.52
CA PHE A 610 -18.78 -28.54 -0.88
C PHE A 610 -19.53 -29.18 0.29
#